data_AF-V9KYV4-F1
#
_entry.id   AF-V9KYV4-F1
#
_cell.length_a   1.000
_cell.length_b   1.000
_cell.length_c   1.000
_cell.angle_alpha   90.00
_cell.angle_beta   90.00
_cell.angle_gamma   90.00
#
_symmetry.space_group_name_H-M   'P 1'
#
loop_
_entity.id
_entity.type
_entity.pdbx_description
1 polymer ?
#
loop_
_entity_poly.entity_id
_entity_poly.type
_entity_poly.pdbx_seq_one_letter_code
_entity_poly.pdbx_strand_id
1 'polypeptide(L)'
;MDNTDLSEQLNMLGEKLYNAIVPEHPEKAGKLTGMLLELPVTLLEQMVHDEKLLATALHKAFNALQLLTDKCVSKGEQENMDSDSTDSLGDQLYDLVDIHNTGHSEKITGMLLELGREEVKRLVCDEQLLKQQIDIAWRAVEQVLPDNGPTSEYSEFVDMKESLGEKIFVEVEKIDRQNCANITGMLLEMKASTVQQLLTDRLALQTAVEQAQTALLNSATCVPPGLLTRDDGSEPDSETERLGEELYSYINNTEYSEHSSKITGMLLEMPRDSLTELLKSPEQLNEKIQMAARVLED
;
A
#
# COMPACT_ATOMS: atom_id res chain seq x y z
N MET A 1 -44.11 1.90 50.46
CA MET A 1 -43.63 3.15 49.84
C MET A 1 -42.12 3.12 49.94
N ASP A 2 -41.42 2.23 49.25
CA ASP A 2 -40.04 1.89 49.70
C ASP A 2 -39.02 1.68 48.56
N ASN A 3 -39.36 1.96 47.30
CA ASN A 3 -38.43 1.76 46.18
C ASN A 3 -37.71 3.05 45.75
N THR A 4 -38.28 4.23 46.02
CA THR A 4 -37.68 5.52 45.62
C THR A 4 -36.51 5.89 46.53
N ASP A 5 -36.62 5.63 47.83
CA ASP A 5 -35.59 5.97 48.83
C ASP A 5 -34.30 5.13 48.63
N LEU A 6 -34.45 3.85 48.25
CA LEU A 6 -33.30 2.95 48.05
C LEU A 6 -32.44 3.36 46.84
N SER A 7 -33.06 3.84 45.77
CA SER A 7 -32.36 4.28 44.56
C SER A 7 -31.57 5.57 44.79
N GLU A 8 -32.14 6.50 45.56
CA GLU A 8 -31.45 7.74 45.93
C GLU A 8 -30.28 7.46 46.89
N GLN A 9 -30.45 6.53 47.83
CA GLN A 9 -29.37 6.07 48.71
C GLN A 9 -28.22 5.40 47.95
N LEU A 10 -28.53 4.54 46.97
CA LEU A 10 -27.53 3.92 46.09
C LEU A 10 -26.73 4.96 45.29
N ASN A 11 -27.41 5.97 44.73
CA ASN A 11 -26.73 7.04 44.00
C ASN A 11 -25.79 7.84 44.92
N MET A 12 -26.25 8.20 46.12
CA MET A 12 -25.41 8.91 47.10
C MET A 12 -24.20 8.08 47.56
N LEU A 13 -24.37 6.77 47.74
CA LEU A 13 -23.27 5.86 48.07
C LEU A 13 -22.29 5.70 46.90
N GLY A 14 -22.81 5.62 45.68
CA GLY A 14 -22.02 5.58 44.45
C GLY A 14 -21.14 6.80 44.26
N GLU A 15 -21.69 8.00 44.45
CA GLU A 15 -20.91 9.24 44.37
C GLU A 15 -19.82 9.30 45.45
N LYS A 16 -20.11 8.89 46.69
CA LYS A 16 -19.12 8.84 47.77
C LYS A 16 -18.00 7.84 47.47
N LEU A 17 -18.35 6.65 46.98
CA LEU A 17 -17.38 5.63 46.56
C LEU A 17 -16.53 6.12 45.39
N TYR A 18 -17.14 6.70 44.36
CA TYR A 18 -16.44 7.24 43.21
C TYR A 18 -15.39 8.28 43.61
N ASN A 19 -15.77 9.24 44.46
CA ASN A 19 -14.86 10.26 44.96
C ASN A 19 -13.69 9.69 45.79
N ALA A 20 -13.91 8.57 46.48
CA ALA A 20 -12.85 7.87 47.21
C ALA A 20 -11.93 7.05 46.29
N ILE A 21 -12.42 6.58 45.13
CA ILE A 21 -11.67 5.72 44.20
C ILE A 21 -10.88 6.55 43.17
N VAL A 22 -11.41 7.69 42.70
CA VAL A 22 -10.76 8.59 41.75
C VAL A 22 -9.30 8.94 42.10
N PRO A 23 -8.92 9.26 43.36
CA PRO A 23 -7.54 9.60 43.67
C PRO A 23 -6.57 8.42 43.52
N GLU A 24 -7.02 7.16 43.69
CA GLU A 24 -6.16 5.98 43.52
C GLU A 24 -6.22 5.38 42.10
N HIS A 25 -7.39 5.45 41.44
CA HIS A 25 -7.63 4.80 40.15
C HIS A 25 -8.48 5.68 39.21
N PRO A 26 -7.97 6.82 38.72
CA PRO A 26 -8.76 7.79 37.94
C PRO A 26 -9.32 7.22 36.63
N GLU A 27 -8.57 6.38 35.93
CA GLU A 27 -9.00 5.80 34.64
C GLU A 27 -10.04 4.68 34.79
N LYS A 28 -10.04 3.97 35.93
CA LYS A 28 -10.92 2.81 36.17
C LYS A 28 -12.00 3.08 37.21
N ALA A 29 -12.04 4.28 37.80
CA ALA A 29 -12.95 4.64 38.88
C ALA A 29 -14.42 4.41 38.53
N GLY A 30 -14.85 4.77 37.31
CA GLY A 30 -16.24 4.58 36.88
C GLY A 30 -16.64 3.11 36.82
N LYS A 31 -15.79 2.26 36.23
CA LYS A 31 -16.03 0.82 36.11
C LYS A 31 -15.97 0.11 37.47
N LEU A 32 -14.98 0.45 38.29
CA LEU A 32 -14.85 -0.09 39.65
C LEU A 32 -16.05 0.29 40.51
N THR A 33 -16.49 1.55 40.46
CA THR A 33 -17.67 2.02 41.21
C THR A 33 -18.93 1.29 40.74
N GLY A 34 -19.12 1.12 39.43
CA GLY A 34 -20.25 0.36 38.88
C GLY A 34 -20.29 -1.08 39.39
N MET A 35 -19.16 -1.79 39.38
CA MET A 35 -19.08 -3.15 39.91
C MET A 35 -19.30 -3.23 41.42
N LEU A 36 -18.84 -2.23 42.19
CA LEU A 36 -19.10 -2.18 43.62
C LEU A 36 -20.58 -1.88 43.91
N LEU A 37 -21.24 -1.06 43.09
CA LEU A 37 -22.67 -0.75 43.23
C LEU A 37 -23.59 -1.96 42.99
N GLU A 38 -23.08 -3.07 42.45
CA GLU A 38 -23.80 -4.35 42.39
C GLU A 38 -23.85 -5.09 43.75
N LEU A 39 -23.09 -4.61 44.75
CA LEU A 39 -23.10 -5.15 46.10
C LEU A 39 -24.30 -4.62 46.91
N PRO A 40 -24.78 -5.37 47.92
CA PRO A 40 -25.88 -4.91 48.76
C PRO A 40 -25.54 -3.59 49.49
N VAL A 41 -26.53 -2.70 49.59
CA VAL A 41 -26.44 -1.36 50.18
C VAL A 41 -25.79 -1.37 51.58
N THR A 42 -26.13 -2.36 52.40
CA THR A 42 -25.58 -2.52 53.76
C THR A 42 -24.07 -2.73 53.78
N LEU A 43 -23.52 -3.41 52.75
CA LEU A 43 -22.09 -3.63 52.61
C LEU A 43 -21.41 -2.36 52.08
N LEU A 44 -22.06 -1.63 51.17
CA LEU A 44 -21.55 -0.38 50.62
C LEU A 44 -21.44 0.71 51.69
N GLU A 45 -22.43 0.81 52.58
CA GLU A 45 -22.36 1.71 53.75
C GLU A 45 -21.18 1.38 54.65
N GLN A 46 -20.91 0.10 54.90
CA GLN A 46 -19.75 -0.33 55.68
C GLN A 46 -18.43 0.02 54.98
N MET A 47 -18.36 -0.16 53.66
CA MET A 47 -17.17 0.17 52.87
C MET A 47 -16.86 1.68 52.84
N VAL A 48 -17.87 2.54 52.84
CA VAL A 48 -17.66 3.99 52.89
C VAL A 48 -17.05 4.44 54.23
N HIS A 49 -17.22 3.67 55.30
CA HIS A 49 -16.66 3.98 56.63
C HIS A 49 -15.39 3.18 56.97
N ASP A 50 -15.13 2.07 56.26
CA ASP A 50 -13.96 1.22 56.45
C ASP A 50 -13.09 1.18 55.18
N GLU A 51 -12.04 2.00 55.20
CA GLU A 51 -11.05 2.13 54.13
C GLU A 51 -10.33 0.80 53.81
N LYS A 52 -10.10 -0.06 54.80
CA LYS A 52 -9.43 -1.36 54.57
C LYS A 52 -10.35 -2.34 53.87
N LEU A 53 -11.63 -2.34 54.24
CA LEU A 53 -12.66 -3.12 53.57
C LEU A 53 -12.85 -2.64 52.12
N LEU A 54 -12.87 -1.31 51.92
CA LEU A 54 -12.93 -0.69 50.60
C LEU A 54 -11.72 -1.09 49.73
N ALA A 55 -10.50 -0.98 50.25
CA ALA A 55 -9.29 -1.38 49.53
C ALA A 55 -9.30 -2.87 49.14
N THR A 56 -9.80 -3.73 50.04
CA THR A 56 -9.94 -5.18 49.76
C THR A 56 -10.98 -5.45 48.68
N ALA A 57 -12.12 -4.77 48.72
CA ALA A 57 -13.16 -4.87 47.72
C ALA A 57 -12.71 -4.32 46.37
N LEU A 58 -11.97 -3.20 46.36
CA LEU A 58 -11.36 -2.63 45.17
C LEU A 58 -10.35 -3.58 44.55
N HIS A 59 -9.46 -4.18 45.35
CA HIS A 59 -8.51 -5.17 44.87
C HIS A 59 -9.23 -6.39 44.26
N LYS A 60 -10.33 -6.86 44.86
CA LYS A 60 -11.16 -7.93 44.31
C LYS A 60 -11.86 -7.53 43.01
N ALA A 61 -12.43 -6.33 42.96
CA ALA A 61 -13.08 -5.79 41.77
C ALA A 61 -12.05 -5.58 40.64
N PHE A 62 -10.85 -5.13 40.98
CA PHE A 62 -9.74 -4.98 40.05
C PHE A 62 -9.29 -6.34 39.50
N ASN A 63 -9.10 -7.35 40.35
CA ASN A 63 -8.79 -8.72 39.91
C ASN A 63 -9.94 -9.33 39.09
N ALA A 64 -11.20 -9.01 39.40
CA ALA A 64 -12.34 -9.45 38.60
C ALA A 64 -12.39 -8.76 37.23
N LEU A 65 -12.06 -7.47 37.15
CA LEU A 65 -11.90 -6.74 35.89
C LEU A 65 -10.75 -7.31 35.08
N GLN A 66 -9.60 -7.54 35.71
CA GLN A 66 -8.44 -8.18 35.07
C GLN A 66 -8.82 -9.57 34.57
N LEU A 67 -9.52 -10.37 35.39
CA LEU A 67 -10.00 -11.70 35.01
C LEU A 67 -11.07 -11.65 33.91
N LEU A 68 -11.88 -10.60 33.81
CA LEU A 68 -12.85 -10.40 32.71
C LEU A 68 -12.14 -9.97 31.43
N THR A 69 -11.11 -9.15 31.53
CA THR A 69 -10.18 -8.84 30.44
C THR A 69 -9.44 -10.10 30.00
N ASP A 70 -9.02 -10.95 30.94
CA ASP A 70 -8.36 -12.25 30.67
C ASP A 70 -9.37 -13.35 30.26
N LYS A 71 -10.67 -13.22 30.58
CA LYS A 71 -11.73 -14.18 30.19
C LYS A 71 -12.16 -14.06 28.74
N CYS A 72 -11.56 -13.16 27.96
CA CYS A 72 -11.54 -13.29 26.52
C CYS A 72 -10.72 -14.52 26.07
N VAL A 73 -9.86 -15.09 26.93
CA VAL A 73 -8.96 -16.20 26.61
C VAL A 73 -9.50 -17.59 27.03
N SER A 74 -10.61 -17.71 27.77
CA SER A 74 -11.06 -19.05 28.22
C SER A 74 -12.57 -19.18 28.49
N LYS A 75 -13.35 -19.32 27.41
CA LYS A 75 -14.54 -20.19 27.36
C LYS A 75 -14.58 -20.86 25.98
N GLY A 76 -13.80 -21.92 25.86
CA GLY A 76 -13.70 -22.73 24.66
C GLY A 76 -13.57 -24.21 25.00
N GLU A 77 -14.50 -24.74 25.79
CA GLU A 77 -14.82 -26.17 25.92
C GLU A 77 -16.31 -26.18 26.30
N GLN A 78 -17.27 -26.67 25.55
CA GLN A 78 -17.33 -27.74 24.56
C GLN A 78 -18.60 -27.49 23.72
N GLU A 79 -18.53 -27.57 22.39
CA GLU A 79 -19.48 -28.31 21.54
C GLU A 79 -19.17 -28.07 20.05
N ASN A 80 -19.04 -29.18 19.34
CA ASN A 80 -18.85 -29.32 17.90
C ASN A 80 -19.72 -28.37 17.08
N MET A 81 -19.12 -27.64 16.13
CA MET A 81 -19.60 -27.46 14.76
C MET A 81 -18.62 -26.52 14.04
N ASP A 82 -18.12 -26.96 12.90
CA ASP A 82 -17.53 -26.10 11.88
C ASP A 82 -18.44 -24.89 11.63
N SER A 83 -17.92 -23.67 11.81
CA SER A 83 -18.22 -22.54 10.93
C SER A 83 -17.36 -21.33 11.26
N ASP A 84 -16.69 -20.85 10.22
CA ASP A 84 -16.14 -19.52 10.00
C ASP A 84 -16.41 -18.43 11.05
N SER A 85 -15.32 -17.82 11.51
CA SER A 85 -15.29 -16.38 11.83
C SER A 85 -13.85 -15.95 12.12
N THR A 86 -12.90 -16.35 11.26
CA THR A 86 -11.69 -15.53 11.05
C THR A 86 -12.10 -14.10 10.68
N ASP A 87 -13.21 -13.98 9.94
CA ASP A 87 -13.75 -12.73 9.43
C ASP A 87 -14.20 -11.81 10.58
N SER A 88 -14.93 -12.31 11.59
CA SER A 88 -15.44 -11.44 12.66
C SER A 88 -14.35 -10.86 13.57
N LEU A 89 -13.20 -11.53 13.67
CA LEU A 89 -12.07 -11.10 14.50
C LEU A 89 -11.18 -10.12 13.73
N GLY A 90 -11.10 -10.31 12.41
CA GLY A 90 -10.53 -9.33 11.48
C GLY A 90 -11.33 -8.03 11.45
N ASP A 91 -12.66 -8.10 11.38
CA ASP A 91 -13.54 -6.93 11.38
C ASP A 91 -13.38 -6.11 12.67
N GLN A 92 -13.37 -6.77 13.84
CA GLN A 92 -13.14 -6.09 15.12
C GLN A 92 -11.76 -5.43 15.20
N LEU A 93 -10.73 -6.09 14.69
CA LEU A 93 -9.39 -5.52 14.66
C LEU A 93 -9.32 -4.34 13.69
N TYR A 94 -9.96 -4.46 12.53
CA TYR A 94 -10.04 -3.40 11.52
C TYR A 94 -10.66 -2.14 12.10
N ASP A 95 -11.84 -2.25 12.73
CA ASP A 95 -12.53 -1.10 13.33
C ASP A 95 -11.65 -0.40 14.38
N LEU A 96 -10.92 -1.17 15.20
CA LEU A 96 -10.01 -0.62 16.20
C LEU A 96 -8.80 0.09 15.57
N VAL A 97 -8.20 -0.51 14.54
CA VAL A 97 -7.07 0.07 13.80
C VAL A 97 -7.52 1.32 13.02
N ASP A 98 -8.74 1.32 12.49
CA ASP A 98 -9.28 2.41 11.67
C ASP A 98 -9.55 3.67 12.49
N ILE A 99 -9.95 3.52 13.77
CA ILE A 99 -10.05 4.64 14.72
C ILE A 99 -8.70 5.36 14.89
N HIS A 100 -7.58 4.66 14.73
CA HIS A 100 -6.24 5.25 14.79
C HIS A 100 -5.86 6.04 13.52
N ASN A 101 -6.74 6.09 12.51
CA ASN A 101 -6.70 6.96 11.33
C ASN A 101 -5.33 6.95 10.63
N THR A 102 -4.81 5.74 10.44
CA THR A 102 -3.51 5.51 9.81
C THR A 102 -3.61 5.68 8.29
N GLY A 103 -4.76 5.45 7.67
CA GLY A 103 -4.89 5.42 6.21
C GLY A 103 -4.31 4.15 5.57
N HIS A 104 -3.77 3.24 6.39
CA HIS A 104 -3.28 1.91 6.00
C HIS A 104 -3.96 0.82 6.85
N SER A 105 -5.19 1.08 7.31
CA SER A 105 -5.94 0.23 8.23
C SER A 105 -6.04 -1.20 7.73
N GLU A 106 -6.31 -1.41 6.43
CA GLU A 106 -6.39 -2.74 5.81
C GLU A 106 -5.04 -3.49 5.86
N LYS A 107 -3.95 -2.83 5.47
CA LYS A 107 -2.62 -3.44 5.40
C LYS A 107 -2.06 -3.74 6.79
N ILE A 108 -2.27 -2.83 7.74
CA ILE A 108 -1.90 -3.02 9.14
C ILE A 108 -2.73 -4.16 9.72
N THR A 109 -4.05 -4.16 9.54
CA THR A 109 -4.92 -5.24 10.03
C THR A 109 -4.51 -6.59 9.45
N GLY A 110 -4.18 -6.66 8.15
CA GLY A 110 -3.62 -7.86 7.53
C GLY A 110 -2.33 -8.33 8.20
N MET A 111 -1.35 -7.44 8.37
CA MET A 111 -0.09 -7.76 9.06
C MET A 111 -0.29 -8.18 10.52
N LEU A 112 -1.27 -7.59 11.23
CA LEU A 112 -1.60 -7.97 12.60
C LEU A 112 -2.30 -9.34 12.65
N LEU A 113 -3.16 -9.65 11.67
CA LEU A 113 -3.81 -10.95 11.54
C LEU A 113 -2.80 -12.08 11.24
N GLU A 114 -1.70 -11.78 10.54
CA GLU A 114 -0.61 -12.71 10.30
C GLU A 114 0.15 -13.13 11.58
N LEU A 115 0.07 -12.36 12.66
CA LEU A 115 0.64 -12.74 13.97
C LEU A 115 -0.10 -13.93 14.61
N GLY A 116 -1.30 -14.25 14.11
CA GLY A 116 -2.10 -15.39 14.54
C GLY A 116 -3.22 -15.01 15.52
N ARG A 117 -4.26 -15.85 15.54
CA ARG A 117 -5.54 -15.60 16.23
C ARG A 117 -5.40 -15.24 17.72
N GLU A 118 -4.52 -15.91 18.44
CA GLU A 118 -4.35 -15.69 19.89
C GLU A 118 -3.65 -14.36 20.19
N GLU A 119 -2.72 -13.94 19.33
CA GLU A 119 -2.05 -12.65 19.48
C GLU A 119 -3.00 -11.50 19.10
N VAL A 120 -3.83 -11.68 18.07
CA VAL A 120 -4.87 -10.71 17.70
C VAL A 120 -5.90 -10.52 18.80
N LYS A 121 -6.35 -11.58 19.47
CA LYS A 121 -7.24 -11.46 20.64
C LYS A 121 -6.58 -10.63 21.76
N ARG A 122 -5.28 -10.84 22.01
CA ARG A 122 -4.53 -10.05 23.00
C ARG A 122 -4.43 -8.58 22.60
N LEU A 123 -4.20 -8.30 21.33
CA LEU A 123 -4.18 -6.93 20.78
C LEU A 123 -5.55 -6.25 20.96
N VAL A 124 -6.65 -6.94 20.66
CA VAL A 124 -8.01 -6.39 20.87
C VAL A 124 -8.30 -6.13 22.36
N CYS A 125 -7.68 -6.87 23.28
CA CYS A 125 -7.86 -6.70 24.73
C CYS A 125 -6.97 -5.61 25.35
N ASP A 126 -5.83 -5.28 24.72
CA ASP A 126 -4.85 -4.33 25.25
C ASP A 126 -4.61 -3.20 24.23
N GLU A 127 -5.28 -2.07 24.48
CA GLU A 127 -5.19 -0.86 23.64
C GLU A 127 -3.76 -0.31 23.53
N GLN A 128 -2.94 -0.44 24.57
CA GLN A 128 -1.54 0.04 24.52
C GLN A 128 -0.69 -0.87 23.65
N LEU A 129 -0.87 -2.19 23.78
CA LEU A 129 -0.20 -3.17 22.94
C LEU A 129 -0.65 -3.03 21.48
N LEU A 130 -1.95 -2.83 21.23
CA LEU A 130 -2.49 -2.59 19.91
C LEU A 130 -1.86 -1.36 19.27
N LYS A 131 -1.84 -0.23 19.99
CA LYS A 131 -1.22 1.00 19.49
C LYS A 131 0.27 0.82 19.19
N GLN A 132 1.00 0.13 20.07
CA GLN A 132 2.41 -0.19 19.83
C GLN A 132 2.59 -1.07 18.59
N GLN A 133 1.71 -2.06 18.40
CA GLN A 133 1.80 -2.95 17.25
C GLN A 133 1.37 -2.26 15.95
N ILE A 134 0.41 -1.33 16.01
CA ILE A 134 0.05 -0.43 14.91
C ILE A 134 1.25 0.45 14.55
N ASP A 135 1.98 1.04 15.52
CA ASP A 135 3.18 1.83 15.25
C ASP A 135 4.31 0.99 14.60
N ILE A 136 4.48 -0.26 15.04
CA ILE A 136 5.47 -1.20 14.47
C ILE A 136 5.06 -1.58 13.05
N ALA A 137 3.79 -1.96 12.83
CA ALA A 137 3.25 -2.30 11.53
C ALA A 137 3.28 -1.10 10.59
N TRP A 138 2.93 0.09 11.07
CA TRP A 138 3.05 1.37 10.35
C TRP A 138 4.48 1.60 9.88
N ARG A 139 5.46 1.51 10.79
CA ARG A 139 6.87 1.66 10.43
C ARG A 139 7.33 0.58 9.46
N ALA A 140 6.81 -0.63 9.54
CA ALA A 140 7.11 -1.69 8.58
C ALA A 140 6.50 -1.37 7.21
N VAL A 141 5.26 -0.87 7.15
CA VAL A 141 4.61 -0.40 5.92
C VAL A 141 5.36 0.79 5.32
N GLU A 142 5.91 1.68 6.15
CA GLU A 142 6.69 2.85 5.73
C GLU A 142 8.15 2.51 5.35
N GLN A 143 8.74 1.47 5.96
CA GLN A 143 10.09 0.96 5.65
C GLN A 143 10.12 -0.05 4.49
N VAL A 144 9.00 -0.72 4.21
CA VAL A 144 8.80 -1.42 2.94
C VAL A 144 8.70 -0.34 1.86
N LEU A 145 9.84 -0.08 1.23
CA LEU A 145 9.90 0.48 -0.13
C LEU A 145 8.75 -0.15 -0.94
N PRO A 146 7.97 0.63 -1.71
CA PRO A 146 6.90 0.09 -2.55
C PRO A 146 7.55 -0.67 -3.71
N ASP A 147 7.98 -1.89 -3.41
CA ASP A 147 8.49 -2.87 -4.34
C ASP A 147 7.96 -4.21 -3.83
N ASN A 148 6.71 -4.51 -4.21
CA ASN A 148 6.19 -5.83 -4.60
C ASN A 148 4.67 -5.86 -4.50
N GLY A 149 4.01 -5.96 -5.66
CA GLY A 149 2.74 -6.68 -5.78
C GLY A 149 1.50 -5.82 -5.99
N PRO A 150 0.76 -6.00 -7.10
CA PRO A 150 -0.32 -5.12 -7.53
C PRO A 150 -1.62 -5.50 -6.83
N THR A 151 -2.18 -4.64 -5.98
CA THR A 151 -3.58 -4.78 -5.59
C THR A 151 -4.18 -3.42 -5.25
N SER A 152 -5.05 -2.97 -6.15
CA SER A 152 -6.18 -2.08 -5.88
C SER A 152 -5.93 -0.60 -5.55
N GLU A 153 -5.07 0.09 -6.30
CA GLU A 153 -5.09 1.56 -6.37
C GLU A 153 -4.91 2.04 -7.82
N TYR A 154 -5.97 1.95 -8.63
CA TYR A 154 -5.91 2.38 -10.03
C TYR A 154 -6.43 3.81 -10.28
N SER A 155 -6.73 4.60 -9.24
CA SER A 155 -7.33 5.93 -9.45
C SER A 155 -6.68 7.10 -8.72
N GLU A 156 -5.88 6.92 -7.66
CA GLU A 156 -5.33 8.07 -6.91
C GLU A 156 -3.79 8.18 -6.99
N PHE A 157 -3.07 7.09 -7.26
CA PHE A 157 -1.61 7.11 -7.34
C PHE A 157 -1.09 7.64 -8.69
N VAL A 158 -1.89 7.52 -9.74
CA VAL A 158 -1.56 8.00 -11.10
C VAL A 158 -1.48 9.53 -11.11
N ASP A 159 -2.46 10.19 -10.48
CA ASP A 159 -2.58 11.66 -10.45
C ASP A 159 -1.41 12.34 -9.72
N MET A 160 -0.87 11.72 -8.66
CA MET A 160 0.24 12.30 -7.91
C MET A 160 1.54 12.30 -8.72
N LYS A 161 1.88 11.19 -9.39
CA LYS A 161 3.11 11.09 -10.18
C LYS A 161 3.02 11.92 -11.45
N GLU A 162 1.83 11.97 -12.07
CA GLU A 162 1.57 12.82 -13.23
C GLU A 162 1.67 14.31 -12.86
N SER A 163 1.05 14.74 -11.75
CA SER A 163 1.16 16.13 -11.25
C SER A 163 2.59 16.52 -10.87
N LEU A 164 3.37 15.61 -10.29
CA LEU A 164 4.78 15.84 -10.01
C LEU A 164 5.61 15.91 -11.29
N GLY A 165 5.27 15.09 -12.29
CA GLY A 165 5.89 15.09 -13.61
C GLY A 165 5.73 16.40 -14.34
N GLU A 166 4.51 16.95 -14.40
CA GLU A 166 4.27 18.27 -15.00
C GLU A 166 5.05 19.38 -14.30
N LYS A 167 5.06 19.38 -12.96
CA LYS A 167 5.76 20.40 -12.16
C LYS A 167 7.27 20.34 -12.35
N ILE A 168 7.85 19.13 -12.31
CA ILE A 168 9.30 18.98 -12.46
C ILE A 168 9.72 19.21 -13.91
N PHE A 169 8.89 18.85 -14.89
CA PHE A 169 9.15 19.15 -16.30
C PHE A 169 9.32 20.65 -16.53
N VAL A 170 8.42 21.49 -16.00
CA VAL A 170 8.53 22.95 -16.12
C VAL A 170 9.79 23.51 -15.47
N GLU A 171 10.22 22.94 -14.34
CA GLU A 171 11.46 23.38 -13.68
C GLU A 171 12.73 22.89 -14.39
N VAL A 172 12.72 21.65 -14.92
CA VAL A 172 13.83 21.09 -15.69
C VAL A 172 13.94 21.76 -17.05
N GLU A 173 12.83 22.12 -17.72
CA GLU A 173 12.82 22.85 -19.00
C GLU A 173 13.55 24.20 -18.90
N LYS A 174 13.43 24.88 -17.74
CA LYS A 174 14.16 26.14 -17.46
C LYS A 174 15.67 25.93 -17.33
N ILE A 175 16.12 24.73 -16.99
CA ILE A 175 17.53 24.38 -16.79
C ILE A 175 18.13 23.81 -18.09
N ASP A 176 17.46 22.83 -18.69
CA ASP A 176 17.85 22.20 -19.94
C ASP A 176 16.63 21.88 -20.80
N ARG A 177 16.41 22.71 -21.83
CA ARG A 177 15.30 22.56 -22.77
C ARG A 177 15.47 21.37 -23.72
N GLN A 178 16.70 20.99 -24.04
CA GLN A 178 16.99 20.00 -25.07
C GLN A 178 16.76 18.57 -24.57
N ASN A 179 17.10 18.31 -23.31
CA ASN A 179 16.98 16.98 -22.70
C ASN A 179 15.88 16.90 -21.64
N CYS A 180 15.03 17.94 -21.51
CA CYS A 180 14.04 18.04 -20.44
C CYS A 180 13.14 16.80 -20.31
N ALA A 181 12.67 16.23 -21.42
CA ALA A 181 11.82 15.05 -21.42
C ALA A 181 12.55 13.82 -20.84
N ASN A 182 13.77 13.56 -21.32
CA ASN A 182 14.57 12.42 -20.88
C ASN A 182 15.02 12.58 -19.43
N ILE A 183 15.49 13.78 -19.05
CA ILE A 183 15.90 14.09 -17.68
C ILE A 183 14.70 13.99 -16.73
N THR A 184 13.54 14.53 -17.11
CA THR A 184 12.31 14.41 -16.31
C THR A 184 11.90 12.96 -16.17
N GLY A 185 11.96 12.16 -17.23
CA GLY A 185 11.74 10.72 -17.18
C GLY A 185 12.66 10.03 -16.15
N MET A 186 13.96 10.26 -16.25
CA MET A 186 14.96 9.71 -15.33
C MET A 186 14.75 10.16 -13.87
N LEU A 187 14.33 11.40 -13.66
CA LEU A 187 14.00 11.90 -12.31
C LEU A 187 12.70 11.28 -11.79
N LEU A 188 11.70 11.04 -12.64
CA LEU A 188 10.44 10.38 -12.29
C LEU A 188 10.58 8.86 -12.12
N GLU A 189 11.68 8.27 -12.57
CA GLU A 189 12.06 6.91 -12.18
C GLU A 189 12.48 6.84 -10.70
N MET A 190 12.84 7.97 -10.08
CA MET A 190 13.06 8.05 -8.64
C MET A 190 11.74 8.06 -7.86
N LYS A 191 11.83 7.94 -6.53
CA LYS A 191 10.65 8.00 -5.65
C LYS A 191 9.99 9.37 -5.71
N ALA A 192 8.66 9.39 -5.74
CA ALA A 192 7.85 10.61 -5.75
C ALA A 192 8.21 11.60 -4.61
N SER A 193 8.53 11.08 -3.42
CA SER A 193 8.99 11.89 -2.28
C SER A 193 10.33 12.59 -2.54
N THR A 194 11.27 11.92 -3.22
CA THR A 194 12.53 12.52 -3.64
C THR A 194 12.31 13.59 -4.70
N VAL A 195 11.46 13.33 -5.69
CA VAL A 195 11.06 14.30 -6.73
C VAL A 195 10.42 15.55 -6.09
N GLN A 196 9.54 15.37 -5.11
CA GLN A 196 8.92 16.46 -4.36
C GLN A 196 9.95 17.27 -3.53
N GLN A 197 10.96 16.61 -2.96
CA GLN A 197 12.07 17.29 -2.29
C GLN A 197 12.92 18.10 -3.28
N LEU A 198 13.21 17.56 -4.47
CA LEU A 198 13.93 18.28 -5.53
C LEU A 198 13.16 19.53 -5.99
N LEU A 199 11.83 19.45 -6.09
CA LEU A 199 10.98 20.62 -6.37
C LEU A 199 11.04 21.69 -5.27
N THR A 200 11.37 21.30 -4.03
CA THR A 200 11.51 22.23 -2.90
C THR A 200 12.91 22.83 -2.81
N ASP A 201 13.94 22.06 -3.17
CA ASP A 201 15.34 22.48 -3.18
C ASP A 201 15.89 22.58 -4.61
N ARG A 202 15.91 23.82 -5.12
CA ARG A 202 16.39 24.14 -6.46
C ARG A 202 17.86 23.75 -6.70
N LEU A 203 18.69 23.75 -5.67
CA LEU A 203 20.12 23.45 -5.77
C LEU A 203 20.33 21.93 -5.89
N ALA A 204 19.54 21.17 -5.13
CA ALA A 204 19.46 19.72 -5.26
C ALA A 204 18.92 19.30 -6.65
N LEU A 205 17.87 19.98 -7.14
CA LEU A 205 17.33 19.74 -8.49
C LEU A 205 18.37 19.97 -9.58
N GLN A 206 19.13 21.08 -9.51
CA GLN A 206 20.17 21.37 -10.49
C GLN A 206 21.28 20.31 -10.48
N THR A 207 21.66 19.82 -9.30
CA THR A 207 22.65 18.74 -9.16
C THR A 207 22.13 17.44 -9.76
N ALA A 208 20.85 17.11 -9.51
CA ALA A 208 20.21 15.93 -10.08
C ALA A 208 20.09 16.01 -11.62
N VAL A 209 19.80 17.20 -12.15
CA VAL A 209 19.78 17.46 -13.60
C VAL A 209 21.17 17.29 -14.21
N GLU A 210 22.24 17.78 -13.58
CA GLU A 210 23.62 17.60 -14.03
C GLU A 210 24.06 16.12 -14.00
N GLN A 211 23.63 15.38 -12.97
CA GLN A 211 23.84 13.93 -12.89
C GLN A 211 23.08 13.19 -13.99
N ALA A 212 21.84 13.58 -14.29
CA ALA A 212 21.08 13.00 -15.40
C ALA A 212 21.71 13.35 -16.75
N GLN A 213 22.21 14.56 -16.96
CA GLN A 213 22.93 14.96 -18.17
C GLN A 213 24.21 14.15 -18.38
N THR A 214 24.99 13.94 -17.32
CA THR A 214 26.20 13.10 -17.40
C THR A 214 25.85 11.63 -17.65
N ALA A 215 24.77 11.13 -17.07
CA ALA A 215 24.26 9.80 -17.38
C ALA A 215 23.78 9.68 -18.84
N LEU A 216 23.11 10.70 -19.38
CA LEU A 216 22.70 10.76 -20.79
C LEU A 216 23.89 10.83 -21.76
N LEU A 217 24.95 11.54 -21.38
CA LEU A 217 26.19 11.60 -22.17
C LEU A 217 26.91 10.25 -22.16
N ASN A 218 26.94 9.57 -21.01
CA ASN A 218 27.54 8.24 -20.85
C ASN A 218 26.71 7.15 -21.56
N SER A 219 25.39 7.23 -21.52
CA SER A 219 24.51 6.35 -22.30
C SER A 219 24.64 6.61 -23.80
N ALA A 220 24.98 7.84 -24.20
CA ALA A 220 25.30 8.18 -25.59
C ALA A 220 26.72 7.77 -26.02
N THR A 221 27.64 7.43 -25.11
CA THR A 221 29.04 7.07 -25.43
C THR A 221 29.41 5.60 -25.28
N CYS A 222 28.47 4.70 -24.94
CA CYS A 222 28.72 3.27 -25.05
C CYS A 222 28.25 2.71 -26.39
N VAL A 223 29.04 2.96 -27.45
CA VAL A 223 29.01 2.14 -28.66
C VAL A 223 30.30 1.33 -28.73
N PRO A 224 30.34 0.09 -28.22
CA PRO A 224 31.24 -0.91 -28.76
C PRO A 224 30.72 -1.27 -30.17
N PRO A 225 31.56 -1.20 -31.22
CA PRO A 225 31.16 -1.68 -32.53
C PRO A 225 31.03 -3.20 -32.47
N GLY A 226 29.79 -3.69 -32.35
CA GLY A 226 29.45 -5.09 -32.59
C GLY A 226 28.96 -5.85 -31.37
N LEU A 227 27.67 -5.69 -31.05
CA LEU A 227 26.76 -6.83 -30.84
C LEU A 227 25.32 -6.29 -30.71
N LEU A 228 24.64 -6.16 -31.84
CA LEU A 228 23.17 -6.13 -31.82
C LEU A 228 22.70 -7.53 -31.42
N THR A 229 21.91 -7.65 -30.34
CA THR A 229 20.66 -8.43 -30.28
C THR A 229 20.14 -8.59 -28.84
N ARG A 230 18.81 -8.41 -28.71
CA ARG A 230 17.86 -9.01 -27.75
C ARG A 230 17.78 -8.39 -26.35
N ASP A 231 16.61 -8.11 -25.76
CA ASP A 231 15.17 -8.35 -26.05
C ASP A 231 14.43 -7.49 -25.00
N ASP A 232 13.74 -6.41 -25.33
CA ASP A 232 12.35 -6.30 -25.80
C ASP A 232 11.31 -6.76 -24.76
N GLY A 233 10.75 -5.77 -24.06
CA GLY A 233 9.59 -5.90 -23.17
C GLY A 233 8.74 -4.63 -23.19
N SER A 234 8.87 -3.84 -24.25
CA SER A 234 8.01 -2.68 -24.50
C SER A 234 6.86 -3.15 -25.38
N GLU A 235 5.67 -2.64 -25.07
CA GLU A 235 4.39 -2.83 -25.75
C GLU A 235 4.51 -3.01 -27.27
N PRO A 236 3.61 -3.78 -27.93
CA PRO A 236 3.66 -3.97 -29.38
C PRO A 236 3.74 -2.60 -30.06
N ASP A 237 4.93 -2.30 -30.54
CA ASP A 237 5.35 -1.00 -31.08
C ASP A 237 4.34 -0.60 -32.16
N SER A 238 3.56 0.44 -31.89
CA SER A 238 2.68 1.06 -32.88
C SER A 238 3.44 1.40 -34.17
N GLU A 239 4.75 1.67 -34.06
CA GLU A 239 5.63 1.87 -35.19
C GLU A 239 5.93 0.58 -35.98
N THR A 240 6.03 -0.60 -35.36
CA THR A 240 6.14 -1.87 -36.10
C THR A 240 4.86 -2.23 -36.83
N GLU A 241 3.71 -1.94 -36.22
CA GLU A 241 2.42 -2.10 -36.89
C GLU A 241 2.34 -1.18 -38.11
N ARG A 242 2.72 0.10 -37.96
CA ARG A 242 2.78 1.07 -39.07
C ARG A 242 3.73 0.64 -40.19
N LEU A 243 4.93 0.17 -39.85
CA LEU A 243 5.90 -0.32 -40.82
C LEU A 243 5.38 -1.58 -41.54
N GLY A 244 4.69 -2.47 -40.82
CA GLY A 244 4.05 -3.65 -41.37
C GLY A 244 2.97 -3.30 -42.39
N GLU A 245 2.12 -2.32 -42.09
CA GLU A 245 1.10 -1.81 -43.00
C GLU A 245 1.72 -1.19 -44.27
N GLU A 246 2.77 -0.39 -44.13
CA GLU A 246 3.48 0.23 -45.25
C GLU A 246 4.13 -0.82 -46.17
N LEU A 247 4.81 -1.81 -45.58
CA LEU A 247 5.40 -2.94 -46.30
C LEU A 247 4.35 -3.77 -47.02
N TYR A 248 3.25 -4.11 -46.34
CA TYR A 248 2.14 -4.86 -46.92
C TYR A 248 1.53 -4.13 -48.12
N SER A 249 1.27 -2.82 -47.97
CA SER A 249 0.76 -1.98 -49.06
C SER A 249 1.74 -1.94 -50.23
N TYR A 250 3.04 -1.81 -49.97
CA TYR A 250 4.07 -1.83 -51.01
C TYR A 250 4.06 -3.16 -51.76
N ILE A 251 4.14 -4.30 -51.06
CA ILE A 251 4.18 -5.64 -51.66
C ILE A 251 2.89 -5.95 -52.42
N ASN A 252 1.73 -5.51 -51.91
CA ASN A 252 0.46 -5.71 -52.58
C ASN A 252 0.34 -4.95 -53.91
N ASN A 253 1.14 -3.89 -54.11
CA ASN A 253 1.26 -3.20 -55.39
C ASN A 253 2.30 -3.84 -56.34
N THR A 254 2.98 -4.90 -55.92
CA THR A 254 3.92 -5.68 -56.75
C THR A 254 3.29 -6.96 -57.30
N GLU A 255 4.05 -7.72 -58.08
CA GLU A 255 3.65 -9.04 -58.59
C GLU A 255 3.45 -10.11 -57.50
N TYR A 256 3.92 -9.87 -56.27
CA TYR A 256 3.84 -10.80 -55.14
C TYR A 256 2.60 -10.58 -54.24
N SER A 257 1.53 -9.97 -54.75
CA SER A 257 0.30 -9.67 -53.98
C SER A 257 -0.29 -10.91 -53.30
N GLU A 258 -0.26 -12.09 -53.94
CA GLU A 258 -0.78 -13.34 -53.38
C GLU A 258 -0.03 -13.80 -52.10
N HIS A 259 1.25 -13.44 -51.98
CA HIS A 259 2.09 -13.80 -50.84
C HIS A 259 2.44 -12.61 -49.95
N SER A 260 1.83 -11.45 -50.20
CA SER A 260 2.09 -10.19 -49.50
C SER A 260 2.06 -10.33 -47.99
N SER A 261 1.03 -10.96 -47.42
CA SER A 261 0.91 -11.16 -45.97
C SER A 261 2.07 -11.99 -45.38
N LYS A 262 2.48 -13.06 -46.07
CA LYS A 262 3.58 -13.93 -45.61
C LYS A 262 4.93 -13.25 -45.76
N ILE A 263 5.16 -12.59 -46.89
CA ILE A 263 6.39 -11.84 -47.17
C ILE A 263 6.53 -10.71 -46.15
N THR A 264 5.47 -9.94 -45.88
CA THR A 264 5.48 -8.90 -44.84
C THR A 264 5.82 -9.50 -43.48
N GLY A 265 5.22 -10.63 -43.10
CA GLY A 265 5.56 -11.32 -41.85
C GLY A 265 7.04 -11.69 -41.77
N MET A 266 7.59 -12.29 -42.82
CA MET A 266 9.02 -12.66 -42.88
C MET A 266 9.95 -11.43 -42.84
N LEU A 267 9.54 -10.31 -43.44
CA LEU A 267 10.31 -9.07 -43.37
C LEU A 267 10.23 -8.44 -41.98
N LEU A 268 9.06 -8.49 -41.32
CA LEU A 268 8.86 -7.99 -39.95
C LEU A 268 9.66 -8.76 -38.89
N GLU A 269 10.15 -9.97 -39.20
CA GLU A 269 11.11 -10.68 -38.35
C GLU A 269 12.52 -10.06 -38.37
N MET A 270 12.80 -9.10 -39.27
CA MET A 270 14.05 -8.35 -39.30
C MET A 270 14.04 -7.17 -38.31
N PRO A 271 15.21 -6.73 -37.81
CA PRO A 271 15.29 -5.59 -36.92
C PRO A 271 14.76 -4.31 -37.57
N ARG A 272 14.08 -3.48 -36.77
CA ARG A 272 13.42 -2.22 -37.16
C ARG A 272 14.34 -1.31 -37.97
N ASP A 273 15.60 -1.16 -37.56
CA ASP A 273 16.59 -0.32 -38.26
C ASP A 273 16.77 -0.74 -39.73
N SER A 274 16.89 -2.04 -39.98
CA SER A 274 17.03 -2.58 -41.33
C SER A 274 15.76 -2.38 -42.17
N LEU A 275 14.58 -2.52 -41.56
CA LEU A 275 13.31 -2.28 -42.25
C LEU A 275 13.13 -0.81 -42.67
N THR A 276 13.50 0.13 -41.80
CA THR A 276 13.43 1.56 -42.15
C THR A 276 14.43 1.93 -43.26
N GLU A 277 15.60 1.29 -43.30
CA GLU A 277 16.58 1.47 -44.38
C GLU A 277 16.07 0.89 -45.70
N LEU A 278 15.41 -0.27 -45.66
CA LEU A 278 14.77 -0.89 -46.81
C LEU A 278 13.63 -0.02 -47.38
N LEU A 279 12.79 0.56 -46.53
CA LEU A 279 11.73 1.47 -46.98
C LEU A 279 12.27 2.75 -47.62
N LYS A 280 13.46 3.21 -47.23
CA LYS A 280 14.16 4.33 -47.88
C LYS A 280 14.74 3.95 -49.25
N SER A 281 14.93 2.65 -49.53
CA SER A 281 15.61 2.13 -50.71
C SER A 281 14.76 1.07 -51.44
N PRO A 282 13.90 1.47 -52.40
CA PRO A 282 12.96 0.56 -53.06
C PRO A 282 13.66 -0.59 -53.81
N GLU A 283 14.87 -0.38 -54.32
CA GLU A 283 15.66 -1.45 -54.98
C GLU A 283 16.02 -2.58 -54.00
N GLN A 284 16.53 -2.24 -52.80
CA GLN A 284 16.89 -3.21 -51.77
C GLN A 284 15.66 -3.93 -51.21
N LEU A 285 14.55 -3.19 -51.06
CA LEU A 285 13.29 -3.76 -50.62
C LEU A 285 12.78 -4.80 -51.63
N ASN A 286 12.83 -4.50 -52.92
CA ASN A 286 12.42 -5.45 -53.96
C ASN A 286 13.31 -6.71 -54.02
N GLU A 287 14.62 -6.58 -53.82
CA GLU A 287 15.52 -7.73 -53.70
C GLU A 287 15.15 -8.63 -52.51
N LYS A 288 14.82 -8.03 -51.36
CA LYS A 288 14.38 -8.76 -50.16
C LYS A 288 13.03 -9.44 -50.35
N ILE A 289 12.09 -8.77 -51.01
CA ILE A 289 10.79 -9.34 -51.37
C ILE A 289 10.99 -10.55 -52.29
N GLN A 290 11.83 -10.45 -53.32
CA GLN A 290 12.11 -11.57 -54.22
C GLN A 290 12.78 -12.75 -53.48
N MET A 291 13.69 -12.47 -52.55
CA MET A 291 14.32 -13.51 -51.74
C MET A 291 13.28 -14.23 -50.85
N ALA A 292 12.39 -13.49 -50.19
CA ALA A 292 11.32 -14.06 -49.38
C ALA A 292 10.30 -14.83 -50.24
N ALA A 293 9.97 -14.33 -51.43
CA ALA A 293 9.08 -15.01 -52.37
C ALA A 293 9.65 -16.37 -52.82
N ARG A 294 10.96 -16.45 -53.11
CA ARG A 294 11.62 -17.73 -53.45
C ARG A 294 11.51 -18.77 -52.33
N VAL A 295 11.62 -18.33 -51.07
CA VAL A 295 11.46 -19.22 -49.90
C VAL A 295 10.03 -19.76 -49.78
N LEU A 296 9.04 -19.05 -50.31
CA LEU A 296 7.64 -19.49 -50.32
C LEU A 296 7.29 -20.39 -51.53
N GLU A 297 8.14 -20.45 -52.55
CA GLU A 297 8.00 -21.32 -53.73
C GLU A 297 8.70 -22.69 -53.58
N ASP A 298 9.60 -22.84 -52.60
CA ASP A 298 10.27 -24.11 -52.20
C ASP A 298 9.46 -24.89 -51.14
#